data_AF-A0AAP0HPV4-F1
#
_entry.id   AF-A0AAP0HPV4-F1
#
_cell.length_a   1.000
_cell.length_b   1.000
_cell.length_c   1.000
_cell.angle_alpha   90.00
_cell.angle_beta   90.00
_cell.angle_gamma   90.00
#
_symmetry.space_group_name_H-M   'P 1'
#
loop_
_entity.id
_entity.type
_entity.pdbx_description
1 polymer ?
#
loop_
_entity_poly.entity_id
_entity_poly.type
_entity_poly.pdbx_seq_one_letter_code
_entity_poly.pdbx_strand_id
1 'polypeptide(L)'
;MKYLFARPEHLVCSFTGKMGYMHYADELVKEFLVFRGFTNTLQTFETELSTDIGKGFQVDKILDLIFLEYVPKFQTEKLVGLLGFLKQYYSASIDTVFLSTLSKLEVSILRYFIIHALQSGRKEKVIEFFASNGNNLLLRSHEWVPWFAIPYLKSPNLDPQFRIYFSKEWLDAVHLSTRNFLSEMFNGTHILHFSVDDSDPYSCAFSFQAATSLPSTSIAFEKRSIPSYFLLSIS
;
A
#
# COMPACT_ATOMS: atom_id res chain seq x y z
N MET A 1 2.53 -47.59 31.34
CA MET A 1 3.09 -47.68 29.97
C MET A 1 2.08 -48.32 29.03
N LYS A 2 1.54 -47.55 28.09
CA LYS A 2 1.43 -47.88 26.66
C LYS A 2 0.77 -46.70 25.96
N TYR A 3 1.55 -46.10 25.06
CA TYR A 3 1.13 -45.06 24.14
C TYR A 3 0.04 -45.60 23.21
N LEU A 4 -0.96 -44.78 22.92
CA LEU A 4 -1.69 -44.83 21.65
C LEU A 4 -2.02 -43.39 21.25
N PHE A 5 -1.18 -42.87 20.36
CA PHE A 5 -1.48 -41.74 19.50
C PHE A 5 -2.77 -42.05 18.73
N ALA A 6 -3.83 -41.30 19.01
CA ALA A 6 -4.95 -41.16 18.08
C ALA A 6 -4.85 -39.75 17.48
N ARG A 7 -4.53 -39.70 16.18
CA ARG A 7 -4.62 -38.47 15.38
C ARG A 7 -6.06 -37.96 15.39
N PRO A 8 -6.31 -36.66 15.53
CA PRO A 8 -7.52 -36.05 15.01
C PRO A 8 -7.22 -35.57 13.59
N GLU A 9 -7.35 -36.46 12.62
CA GLU A 9 -7.77 -36.05 11.28
C GLU A 9 -9.29 -36.04 11.30
N HIS A 10 -9.92 -35.08 10.62
CA HIS A 10 -11.36 -34.73 10.65
C HIS A 10 -11.75 -33.60 11.61
N LEU A 11 -11.23 -32.41 11.32
CA LEU A 11 -12.00 -31.17 11.38
C LEU A 11 -11.37 -30.14 10.41
N VAL A 12 -11.23 -30.55 9.15
CA VAL A 12 -11.00 -29.59 8.07
C VAL A 12 -12.37 -29.04 7.70
N CYS A 13 -12.81 -28.03 8.46
CA CYS A 13 -13.93 -27.21 8.06
C CYS A 13 -13.47 -26.42 6.83
N SER A 14 -13.97 -26.85 5.67
CA SER A 14 -13.98 -26.06 4.45
C SER A 14 -14.79 -24.78 4.72
N PHE A 15 -14.10 -23.68 5.03
CA PHE A 15 -14.71 -22.35 5.07
C PHE A 15 -14.05 -21.46 4.02
N THR A 16 -14.93 -20.97 3.16
CA THR A 16 -14.75 -20.21 1.94
C THR A 16 -14.36 -18.76 2.23
N GLY A 17 -13.61 -18.15 1.29
CA GLY A 17 -13.63 -16.71 1.03
C GLY A 17 -12.76 -15.83 1.94
N LYS A 18 -11.86 -15.06 1.33
CA LYS A 18 -10.86 -14.15 1.95
C LYS A 18 -11.38 -13.07 2.92
N MET A 19 -12.69 -12.96 3.17
CA MET A 19 -13.25 -12.33 4.39
C MET A 19 -12.89 -13.13 5.66
N GLY A 20 -12.30 -14.31 5.52
CA GLY A 20 -11.88 -15.16 6.61
C GLY A 20 -10.54 -14.80 7.24
N TYR A 21 -9.54 -14.21 6.56
CA TYR A 21 -8.17 -14.17 7.14
C TYR A 21 -8.00 -13.25 8.34
N MET A 22 -8.56 -12.04 8.31
CA MET A 22 -8.43 -11.11 9.43
C MET A 22 -9.32 -11.54 10.59
N HIS A 23 -10.58 -11.91 10.32
CA HIS A 23 -11.44 -12.53 11.33
C HIS A 23 -10.87 -13.85 11.89
N TYR A 24 -10.23 -14.67 11.07
CA TYR A 24 -9.56 -15.90 11.50
C TYR A 24 -8.32 -15.59 12.35
N ALA A 25 -7.55 -14.57 11.99
CA ALA A 25 -6.46 -14.09 12.84
C ALA A 25 -7.00 -13.54 14.18
N ASP A 26 -8.11 -12.81 14.16
CA ASP A 26 -8.78 -12.30 15.36
C ASP A 26 -9.26 -13.48 16.23
N GLU A 27 -9.89 -14.50 15.65
CA GLU A 27 -10.30 -15.71 16.36
C GLU A 27 -9.09 -16.49 16.91
N LEU A 28 -8.00 -16.63 16.14
CA LEU A 28 -6.77 -17.26 16.63
C LEU A 28 -6.16 -16.48 17.81
N VAL A 29 -6.19 -15.15 17.76
CA VAL A 29 -5.72 -14.30 18.87
C VAL A 29 -6.63 -14.47 20.08
N LYS A 30 -7.96 -14.47 19.91
CA LYS A 30 -8.92 -14.74 20.99
C LYS A 30 -8.68 -16.10 21.62
N GLU A 31 -8.57 -17.16 20.82
CA GLU A 31 -8.25 -18.51 21.28
C GLU A 31 -6.93 -18.54 22.07
N PHE A 32 -5.88 -17.91 21.54
CA PHE A 32 -4.59 -17.81 22.22
C PHE A 32 -4.70 -17.13 23.59
N LEU A 33 -5.40 -16.00 23.67
CA LEU A 33 -5.60 -15.26 24.92
C LEU A 33 -6.42 -16.06 25.93
N VAL A 34 -7.44 -16.81 25.47
CA VAL A 34 -8.24 -17.74 26.29
C VAL A 34 -7.36 -18.86 26.85
N PHE A 35 -6.57 -19.54 26.00
CA PHE A 35 -5.73 -20.67 26.42
C PHE A 35 -4.64 -20.28 27.43
N ARG A 36 -4.17 -19.03 27.41
CA ARG A 36 -3.16 -18.52 28.37
C ARG A 36 -3.75 -17.90 29.63
N GLY A 37 -5.07 -17.71 29.69
CA GLY A 37 -5.75 -17.08 30.82
C GLY A 37 -5.62 -15.55 30.86
N PHE A 38 -5.34 -14.91 29.72
CA PHE A 38 -5.20 -13.45 29.61
C PHE A 38 -6.58 -12.77 29.46
N THR A 39 -7.49 -13.00 30.41
CA THR A 39 -8.89 -12.57 30.32
C THR A 39 -9.08 -11.05 30.24
N ASN A 40 -8.26 -10.27 30.97
CA ASN A 40 -8.29 -8.79 30.89
C ASN A 40 -7.83 -8.29 29.51
N THR A 41 -6.82 -8.93 28.92
CA THR A 41 -6.33 -8.60 27.58
C THR A 41 -7.34 -8.97 26.52
N LEU A 42 -8.01 -10.13 26.66
CA LEU A 42 -9.09 -10.56 25.78
C LEU A 42 -10.25 -9.56 25.77
N GLN A 43 -10.72 -9.14 26.96
CA GLN A 43 -11.81 -8.17 27.07
C GLN A 43 -11.44 -6.82 26.43
N THR A 44 -10.19 -6.37 26.63
CA THR A 44 -9.69 -5.14 26.01
C THR A 44 -9.64 -5.28 24.49
N PHE A 45 -9.09 -6.39 24.00
CA PHE A 45 -9.00 -6.71 22.58
C PHE A 45 -10.37 -6.79 21.90
N GLU A 46 -11.36 -7.46 22.51
CA GLU A 46 -12.74 -7.56 21.99
C GLU A 46 -13.44 -6.20 21.98
N THR A 47 -13.21 -5.36 23.00
CA THR A 47 -13.76 -4.01 23.06
C THR A 47 -13.19 -3.15 21.93
N GLU A 48 -11.86 -3.15 21.76
CA GLU A 48 -11.21 -2.45 20.66
C GLU A 48 -11.69 -2.93 19.30
N LEU A 49 -11.80 -4.26 19.11
CA LEU A 49 -12.30 -4.88 17.88
C LEU A 49 -13.76 -4.51 17.58
N SER A 50 -14.61 -4.41 18.60
CA SER A 50 -16.02 -3.99 18.44
C SER A 50 -16.18 -2.51 18.05
N THR A 51 -15.20 -1.69 18.38
CA THR A 51 -15.14 -0.26 18.04
C THR A 51 -14.40 0.03 16.74
N ASP A 52 -13.70 -0.97 16.17
CA ASP A 52 -12.96 -0.87 14.92
C ASP A 52 -13.89 -1.00 13.69
N ILE A 53 -14.85 -0.07 13.59
CA ILE A 53 -15.82 0.01 12.48
C ILE A 53 -15.15 0.60 11.22
N GLY A 54 -13.93 1.12 11.32
CA GLY A 54 -13.29 1.94 10.30
C GLY A 54 -12.14 1.25 9.58
N LYS A 55 -12.43 0.55 8.48
CA LYS A 55 -11.41 0.14 7.50
C LYS A 55 -10.57 1.31 6.96
N GLY A 56 -11.07 2.55 7.07
CA GLY A 56 -10.34 3.78 6.79
C GLY A 56 -9.33 4.21 7.87
N PHE A 57 -9.41 3.68 9.10
CA PHE A 57 -8.55 4.08 10.22
C PHE A 57 -7.11 3.57 10.08
N GLN A 58 -6.88 2.55 9.25
CA GLN A 58 -5.52 2.09 8.95
C GLN A 58 -4.83 2.98 7.91
N VAL A 59 -5.56 3.55 6.95
CA VAL A 59 -4.99 4.42 5.91
C VAL A 59 -4.36 5.66 6.53
N ASP A 60 -5.11 6.35 7.40
CA ASP A 60 -4.62 7.56 8.07
C ASP A 60 -3.40 7.27 8.94
N LYS A 61 -3.41 6.16 9.71
CA LYS A 61 -2.25 5.75 10.51
C LYS A 61 -1.01 5.45 9.67
N ILE A 62 -1.17 4.79 8.52
CA ILE A 62 -0.05 4.49 7.62
C ILE A 62 0.46 5.79 6.98
N LEU A 63 -0.43 6.70 6.61
CA LEU A 63 -0.04 8.03 6.12
C LEU A 63 0.73 8.80 7.18
N ASP A 64 0.26 8.83 8.42
CA ASP A 64 0.93 9.48 9.54
C ASP A 64 2.31 8.85 9.79
N LEU A 65 2.41 7.52 9.75
CA LEU A 65 3.70 6.84 9.85
C LEU A 65 4.67 7.25 8.73
N ILE A 66 4.20 7.35 7.48
CA ILE A 66 5.05 7.73 6.35
C ILE A 66 5.44 9.22 6.44
N PHE A 67 4.44 10.11 6.49
CA PHE A 67 4.61 11.53 6.25
C PHE A 67 4.82 12.36 7.52
N LEU A 68 4.41 11.88 8.70
CA LEU A 68 4.61 12.57 9.98
C LEU A 68 5.72 11.97 10.84
N GLU A 69 6.01 10.67 10.69
CA GLU A 69 7.04 9.98 11.50
C GLU A 69 8.30 9.66 10.70
N TYR A 70 8.22 8.83 9.67
CA TYR A 70 9.42 8.25 9.02
C TYR A 70 10.15 9.24 8.12
N VAL A 71 9.44 9.99 7.29
CA VAL A 71 10.07 11.01 6.44
C VAL A 71 10.63 12.17 7.28
N PRO A 72 9.87 12.81 8.19
CA PRO A 72 10.39 13.97 8.92
C PRO A 72 11.54 13.65 9.87
N LYS A 73 11.55 12.45 10.45
CA LYS A 73 12.62 12.00 11.37
C LYS A 73 13.75 11.23 10.68
N PHE A 74 13.75 11.19 9.35
CA PHE A 74 14.76 10.51 8.53
C PHE A 74 14.96 9.02 8.86
N GLN A 75 13.88 8.31 9.18
CA GLN A 75 13.89 6.88 9.55
C GLN A 75 13.80 5.99 8.29
N THR A 76 14.84 6.05 7.45
CA THR A 76 14.90 5.34 6.16
C THR A 76 14.62 3.85 6.26
N GLU A 77 15.22 3.16 7.22
CA GLU A 77 15.06 1.70 7.36
C GLU A 77 13.60 1.31 7.61
N LYS A 78 12.90 2.08 8.45
CA LYS A 78 11.48 1.85 8.72
C LYS A 78 10.60 2.19 7.54
N LEU A 79 10.92 3.25 6.79
CA LEU A 79 10.20 3.63 5.58
C LEU A 79 10.32 2.54 4.50
N VAL A 80 11.55 2.13 4.19
CA VAL A 80 11.81 1.07 3.20
C VAL A 80 11.21 -0.27 3.66
N GLY A 81 11.34 -0.59 4.96
CA GLY A 81 10.74 -1.77 5.57
C GLY A 81 9.22 -1.80 5.43
N LEU A 82 8.53 -0.67 5.69
CA LEU A 82 7.08 -0.55 5.51
C LEU A 82 6.67 -0.73 4.04
N LEU A 83 7.36 -0.06 3.11
CA LEU A 83 7.05 -0.17 1.66
C LEU A 83 7.32 -1.60 1.14
N GLY A 84 8.39 -2.24 1.62
CA GLY A 84 8.71 -3.63 1.33
C GLY A 84 7.67 -4.61 1.90
N PHE A 85 7.21 -4.37 3.13
CA PHE A 85 6.13 -5.14 3.74
C PHE A 85 4.83 -5.03 2.94
N LEU A 86 4.44 -3.82 2.54
CA LEU A 86 3.28 -3.63 1.66
C LEU A 86 3.46 -4.43 0.36
N LYS A 87 4.61 -4.36 -0.30
CA LYS A 87 4.87 -5.16 -1.51
C LYS A 87 4.77 -6.66 -1.27
N GLN A 88 5.31 -7.17 -0.16
CA GLN A 88 5.25 -8.58 0.16
C GLN A 88 3.82 -9.05 0.45
N TYR A 89 3.08 -8.29 1.26
CA TYR A 89 1.69 -8.60 1.59
C TYR A 89 0.83 -8.79 0.33
N TYR A 90 1.05 -7.96 -0.69
CA TYR A 90 0.28 -8.02 -1.95
C TYR A 90 0.93 -8.87 -3.04
N SER A 91 2.19 -9.31 -2.90
CA SER A 91 2.79 -10.28 -3.82
C SER A 91 2.05 -11.63 -3.86
N ALA A 92 1.27 -11.92 -2.81
CA ALA A 92 0.37 -13.07 -2.74
C ALA A 92 -0.96 -12.88 -3.51
N SER A 93 -1.23 -11.68 -4.03
CA SER A 93 -2.40 -11.37 -4.87
C SER A 93 -1.96 -11.15 -6.32
N ILE A 94 -2.60 -11.85 -7.27
CA ILE A 94 -2.17 -12.01 -8.68
C ILE A 94 -2.30 -10.73 -9.54
N ASP A 95 -2.76 -9.60 -9.00
CA ASP A 95 -2.95 -8.39 -9.80
C ASP A 95 -1.61 -7.67 -10.09
N THR A 96 -1.06 -7.96 -11.27
CA THR A 96 0.19 -7.39 -11.78
C THR A 96 0.09 -5.88 -12.00
N VAL A 97 -1.10 -5.35 -12.31
CA VAL A 97 -1.33 -3.90 -12.49
C VAL A 97 -1.22 -3.19 -11.15
N PHE A 98 -1.78 -3.77 -10.10
CA PHE A 98 -1.71 -3.24 -8.75
C PHE A 98 -0.27 -3.19 -8.21
N LEU A 99 0.50 -4.27 -8.40
CA LEU A 99 1.92 -4.32 -8.02
C LEU A 99 2.77 -3.28 -8.77
N SER A 100 2.45 -3.02 -10.04
CA SER A 100 3.10 -1.96 -10.82
C SER A 100 2.80 -0.57 -10.26
N THR A 101 1.55 -0.32 -9.86
CA THR A 101 1.09 0.94 -9.26
C THR A 101 1.75 1.17 -7.90
N LEU A 102 1.79 0.15 -7.04
CA LEU A 102 2.53 0.18 -5.77
C LEU A 102 4.02 0.48 -5.99
N SER A 103 4.61 -0.05 -7.06
CA SER A 103 6.03 0.21 -7.36
C SER A 103 6.27 1.66 -7.77
N LYS A 104 5.40 2.24 -8.60
CA LYS A 104 5.44 3.67 -8.96
C LYS A 104 5.22 4.57 -7.74
N LEU A 105 4.30 4.18 -6.84
CA LEU A 105 4.05 4.89 -5.60
C LEU A 105 5.25 4.85 -4.64
N GLU A 106 5.88 3.68 -4.47
CA GLU A 106 7.10 3.54 -3.67
C GLU A 106 8.19 4.47 -4.18
N VAL A 107 8.45 4.50 -5.49
CA VAL A 107 9.43 5.41 -6.09
C VAL A 107 9.10 6.87 -5.75
N SER A 108 7.83 7.25 -5.84
CA SER A 108 7.38 8.61 -5.53
C SER A 108 7.58 8.97 -4.05
N ILE A 109 7.30 8.05 -3.11
CA ILE A 109 7.52 8.25 -1.68
C ILE A 109 9.02 8.34 -1.34
N LEU A 110 9.85 7.51 -1.98
CA LEU A 110 11.31 7.58 -1.79
C LEU A 110 11.90 8.88 -2.35
N ARG A 111 11.39 9.36 -3.49
CA ARG A 111 11.73 10.69 -4.01
C ARG A 111 11.28 11.80 -3.05
N TYR A 112 10.08 11.68 -2.48
CA TYR A 112 9.57 12.63 -1.49
C TYR A 112 10.50 12.71 -0.28
N PHE A 113 10.96 11.57 0.24
CA PHE A 113 11.96 11.52 1.31
C PHE A 113 13.24 12.29 0.95
N ILE A 114 13.78 12.08 -0.26
CA ILE A 114 14.99 12.76 -0.72
C ILE A 114 14.78 14.28 -0.77
N ILE A 115 13.68 14.73 -1.36
CA ILE A 115 13.36 16.16 -1.45
C ILE A 115 13.19 16.77 -0.07
N HIS A 116 12.47 16.10 0.84
CA HIS A 116 12.28 16.55 2.21
C HIS A 116 13.62 16.71 2.95
N ALA A 117 14.54 15.75 2.80
CA ALA A 117 15.88 15.81 3.38
C ALA A 117 16.71 16.97 2.83
N LEU A 118 16.64 17.22 1.52
CA LEU A 118 17.33 18.36 0.90
C LEU A 118 16.75 19.71 1.36
N GLN A 119 15.41 19.84 1.41
CA GLN A 119 14.74 21.05 1.91
C GLN A 119 15.05 21.32 3.38
N SER A 120 15.25 20.25 4.17
CA SER A 120 15.65 20.33 5.58
C SER A 120 17.14 20.59 5.79
N GLY A 121 17.93 20.71 4.72
CA GLY A 121 19.39 20.87 4.79
C GLY A 121 20.15 19.61 5.26
N ARG A 122 19.46 18.46 5.37
CA ARG A 122 19.99 17.17 5.86
C ARG A 122 20.51 16.31 4.71
N LYS A 123 21.40 16.86 3.89
CA LYS A 123 21.95 16.18 2.70
C LYS A 123 22.64 14.86 3.02
N GLU A 124 23.24 14.75 4.20
CA GLU A 124 23.90 13.54 4.67
C GLU A 124 22.93 12.36 4.78
N LYS A 125 21.65 12.62 5.07
CA LYS A 125 20.60 11.59 5.10
C LYS A 125 20.26 11.06 3.71
N VAL A 126 20.39 11.89 2.67
CA VAL A 126 20.25 11.45 1.28
C VAL A 126 21.43 10.55 0.89
N ILE A 127 22.65 10.91 1.29
CA ILE A 127 23.85 10.10 1.03
C ILE A 127 23.76 8.75 1.76
N GLU A 128 23.36 8.75 3.04
CA GLU A 128 23.12 7.55 3.84
C GLU A 128 22.06 6.65 3.19
N PHE A 129 20.94 7.24 2.74
CA PHE A 129 19.89 6.52 2.02
C PHE A 129 20.44 5.78 0.80
N PHE A 130 21.21 6.46 -0.05
CA PHE A 130 21.80 5.85 -1.24
C PHE A 130 22.91 4.84 -0.93
N ALA A 131 23.67 5.04 0.15
CA ALA A 131 24.67 4.07 0.58
C ALA A 131 24.01 2.73 0.98
N SER A 132 22.90 2.78 1.72
CA SER A 132 22.22 1.58 2.21
C SER A 132 21.31 0.92 1.16
N ASN A 133 20.62 1.72 0.32
CA ASN A 133 19.58 1.21 -0.58
C ASN A 133 19.94 1.31 -2.07
N GLY A 134 21.03 2.00 -2.40
CA GLY A 134 21.33 2.39 -3.78
C GLY A 134 21.47 1.23 -4.76
N ASN A 135 22.14 0.15 -4.35
CA ASN A 135 22.29 -1.04 -5.19
C ASN A 135 20.93 -1.67 -5.56
N ASN A 136 19.99 -1.71 -4.61
CA ASN A 136 18.65 -2.23 -4.86
C ASN A 136 17.86 -1.32 -5.81
N LEU A 137 17.97 0.01 -5.65
CA LEU A 137 17.30 0.98 -6.50
C LEU A 137 17.79 0.90 -7.95
N LEU A 138 19.10 0.83 -8.16
CA LEU A 138 19.72 0.75 -9.49
C LEU A 138 19.41 -0.56 -10.21
N LEU A 139 19.30 -1.68 -9.48
CA LEU A 139 18.90 -2.96 -10.05
C LEU A 139 17.46 -2.94 -10.56
N ARG A 140 16.59 -2.16 -9.91
CA ARG A 140 15.16 -2.11 -10.21
C ARG A 140 14.80 -1.13 -11.31
N SER A 141 15.51 -0.01 -11.41
CA SER A 141 15.20 1.00 -12.43
C SER A 141 16.37 1.95 -12.68
N HIS A 142 16.69 2.17 -13.97
CA HIS A 142 17.70 3.13 -14.40
C HIS A 142 17.29 4.59 -14.14
N GLU A 143 16.03 4.86 -13.82
CA GLU A 143 15.55 6.21 -13.51
C GLU A 143 16.21 6.83 -12.26
N TRP A 144 16.82 5.99 -11.40
CA TRP A 144 17.50 6.42 -10.19
C TRP A 144 18.90 6.99 -10.47
N VAL A 145 19.53 6.66 -11.60
CA VAL A 145 20.89 7.11 -11.94
C VAL A 145 21.09 8.62 -11.75
N PRO A 146 20.25 9.51 -12.31
CA PRO A 146 20.43 10.94 -12.10
C PRO A 146 20.18 11.39 -10.66
N TRP A 147 19.36 10.66 -9.89
CA TRP A 147 19.10 10.99 -8.49
C TRP A 147 20.32 10.78 -7.59
N PHE A 148 21.28 9.93 -7.95
CA PHE A 148 22.54 9.84 -7.18
C PHE A 148 23.37 11.12 -7.22
N ALA A 149 23.19 11.96 -8.24
CA ALA A 149 23.87 13.25 -8.35
C ALA A 149 23.19 14.36 -7.54
N ILE A 150 21.90 14.22 -7.19
CA ILE A 150 21.11 15.28 -6.56
C ILE A 150 21.71 15.88 -5.27
N PRO A 151 22.30 15.12 -4.31
CA PRO A 151 22.85 15.73 -3.10
C PRO A 151 24.10 16.58 -3.34
N TYR A 152 24.70 16.48 -4.53
CA TYR A 152 25.91 17.21 -4.91
C TYR A 152 25.61 18.46 -5.75
N LEU A 153 24.36 18.68 -6.15
CA LEU A 153 23.94 19.88 -6.87
C LEU A 153 23.86 21.07 -5.92
N LYS A 154 24.37 22.23 -6.36
CA LYS A 154 24.31 23.47 -5.57
C LYS A 154 22.88 23.98 -5.38
N SER A 155 22.01 23.80 -6.38
CA SER A 155 20.64 24.29 -6.37
C SER A 155 19.71 23.34 -7.14
N PRO A 156 19.40 22.16 -6.56
CA PRO A 156 18.59 21.12 -7.24
C PRO A 156 17.18 21.60 -7.59
N ASN A 157 16.63 22.57 -6.85
CA ASN A 157 15.32 23.18 -7.14
C ASN A 157 15.29 24.03 -8.42
N LEU A 158 16.45 24.47 -8.93
CA LEU A 158 16.55 25.23 -10.17
C LEU A 158 16.80 24.33 -11.38
N ASP A 159 17.27 23.11 -11.16
CA ASP A 159 17.56 22.14 -12.21
C ASP A 159 16.27 21.74 -12.94
N PRO A 160 16.17 21.86 -14.28
CA PRO A 160 14.98 21.48 -15.03
C PRO A 160 14.52 20.05 -14.78
N GLN A 161 15.45 19.14 -14.49
CA GLN A 161 15.14 17.74 -14.22
C GLN A 161 14.47 17.56 -12.85
N PHE A 162 14.86 18.34 -11.84
CA PHE A 162 14.42 18.13 -10.47
C PHE A 162 13.39 19.14 -9.97
N ARG A 163 13.28 20.30 -10.63
CA ARG A 163 12.44 21.44 -10.20
C ARG A 163 11.01 21.03 -9.83
N ILE A 164 10.40 20.15 -10.61
CA ILE A 164 9.01 19.71 -10.38
C ILE A 164 8.83 19.04 -9.01
N TYR A 165 9.82 18.28 -8.53
CA TYR A 165 9.74 17.55 -7.27
C TYR A 165 9.81 18.46 -6.05
N PHE A 166 10.31 19.69 -6.20
CA PHE A 166 10.32 20.70 -5.14
C PHE A 166 9.02 21.50 -5.05
N SER A 167 8.08 21.30 -5.98
CA SER A 167 6.82 22.03 -6.01
C SER A 167 5.84 21.48 -4.97
N LYS A 168 5.03 22.37 -4.39
CA LYS A 168 4.02 21.98 -3.40
C LYS A 168 2.98 21.05 -4.03
N GLU A 169 2.62 21.31 -5.29
CA GLU A 169 1.65 20.52 -6.04
C GLU A 169 2.11 19.07 -6.19
N TRP A 170 3.40 18.85 -6.45
CA TRP A 170 3.94 17.50 -6.52
C TRP A 170 3.92 16.81 -5.14
N LEU A 171 4.33 17.51 -4.08
CA LEU A 171 4.31 16.96 -2.72
C LEU A 171 2.89 16.58 -2.26
N ASP A 172 1.91 17.46 -2.51
CA ASP A 172 0.50 17.22 -2.20
C ASP A 172 -0.07 16.07 -3.04
N ALA A 173 0.33 15.98 -4.32
CA ALA A 173 -0.08 14.89 -5.20
C ALA A 173 0.46 13.54 -4.74
N VAL A 174 1.70 13.45 -4.24
CA VAL A 174 2.23 12.21 -3.64
C VAL A 174 1.40 11.80 -2.45
N HIS A 175 1.13 12.72 -1.52
CA HIS A 175 0.33 12.44 -0.33
C HIS A 175 -1.08 11.96 -0.68
N LEU A 176 -1.76 12.64 -1.60
CA LEU A 176 -3.09 12.27 -2.09
C LEU A 176 -3.07 10.91 -2.81
N SER A 177 -2.05 10.66 -3.64
CA SER A 177 -1.90 9.39 -4.34
C SER A 177 -1.65 8.24 -3.37
N THR A 178 -0.86 8.44 -2.31
CA THR A 178 -0.66 7.43 -1.26
C THR A 178 -1.97 7.14 -0.54
N ARG A 179 -2.73 8.17 -0.16
CA ARG A 179 -4.04 8.01 0.47
C ARG A 179 -5.01 7.25 -0.42
N ASN A 180 -5.14 7.65 -1.68
CA ASN A 180 -6.07 7.05 -2.63
C ASN A 180 -5.67 5.60 -2.92
N PHE A 181 -4.38 5.36 -3.11
CA PHE A 181 -3.87 4.02 -3.31
C PHE A 181 -4.20 3.16 -2.11
N LEU A 182 -3.75 3.51 -0.89
CA LEU A 182 -4.04 2.76 0.34
C LEU A 182 -5.55 2.54 0.53
N SER A 183 -6.37 3.56 0.30
CA SER A 183 -7.83 3.44 0.38
C SER A 183 -8.35 2.41 -0.60
N GLU A 184 -7.89 2.42 -1.86
CA GLU A 184 -8.22 1.39 -2.84
C GLU A 184 -7.67 0.02 -2.44
N MET A 185 -6.47 -0.05 -1.84
CA MET A 185 -5.89 -1.32 -1.37
C MET A 185 -6.76 -1.96 -0.29
N PHE A 186 -7.17 -1.18 0.71
CA PHE A 186 -7.90 -1.66 1.88
C PHE A 186 -9.41 -1.76 1.64
N ASN A 187 -9.96 -0.98 0.71
CA ASN A 187 -11.37 -1.10 0.31
C ASN A 187 -11.56 -2.15 -0.80
N GLY A 188 -10.69 -2.19 -1.81
CA GLY A 188 -10.74 -3.12 -2.94
C GLY A 188 -10.41 -4.58 -2.58
N THR A 189 -9.67 -4.82 -1.50
CA THR A 189 -9.53 -6.19 -0.93
C THR A 189 -10.85 -6.76 -0.39
N HIS A 190 -11.89 -5.93 -0.21
CA HIS A 190 -13.26 -6.41 0.06
C HIS A 190 -14.10 -6.69 -1.19
N ILE A 191 -13.66 -6.28 -2.39
CA ILE A 191 -14.46 -6.34 -3.64
C ILE A 191 -14.01 -7.47 -4.59
N LEU A 192 -12.95 -8.22 -4.28
CA LEU A 192 -12.75 -9.54 -4.91
C LEU A 192 -13.70 -10.58 -4.28
N HIS A 193 -15.00 -10.31 -4.44
CA HIS A 193 -16.07 -11.28 -4.33
C HIS A 193 -15.95 -12.22 -5.54
N PHE A 194 -15.27 -13.35 -5.33
CA PHE A 194 -15.32 -14.46 -6.26
C PHE A 194 -16.74 -15.01 -6.19
N SER A 195 -17.57 -14.71 -7.19
CA SER A 195 -18.81 -15.45 -7.41
C SER A 195 -18.39 -16.89 -7.72
N VAL A 196 -18.49 -17.77 -6.72
CA VAL A 196 -18.49 -19.21 -6.96
C VAL A 196 -19.81 -19.51 -7.66
N ASP A 197 -19.79 -19.61 -8.99
CA ASP A 197 -20.84 -20.36 -9.68
C ASP A 197 -20.55 -21.84 -9.46
N ASP A 198 -21.39 -22.50 -8.67
CA ASP A 198 -21.32 -23.92 -8.32
C ASP A 198 -21.67 -24.86 -9.49
N SER A 199 -21.50 -24.45 -10.74
CA SER A 199 -21.95 -25.23 -11.90
C SER A 199 -21.14 -24.98 -13.18
N ASP A 200 -19.87 -25.39 -13.22
CA ASP A 200 -19.28 -26.09 -14.38
C ASP A 200 -17.76 -26.34 -14.22
N PRO A 201 -17.28 -27.60 -14.21
CA PRO A 201 -15.85 -27.88 -14.03
C PRO A 201 -14.99 -27.69 -15.29
N TYR A 202 -15.57 -27.38 -16.46
CA TYR A 202 -14.81 -27.21 -17.71
C TYR A 202 -15.46 -26.22 -18.68
N SER A 203 -15.53 -24.94 -18.35
CA SER A 203 -15.76 -23.91 -19.37
C SER A 203 -15.26 -22.53 -18.91
N CYS A 204 -14.23 -22.00 -19.55
CA CYS A 204 -13.86 -20.59 -19.44
C CYS A 204 -14.27 -19.91 -20.75
N ALA A 205 -15.46 -19.34 -20.76
CA ALA A 205 -15.89 -18.37 -21.76
C ALA A 205 -16.51 -17.20 -21.00
N PHE A 206 -15.84 -16.05 -21.00
CA PHE A 206 -16.41 -14.81 -20.49
C PHE A 206 -16.94 -14.00 -21.68
N SER A 207 -18.26 -13.99 -21.83
CA SER A 207 -18.98 -13.05 -22.69
C SER A 207 -19.00 -11.67 -22.04
N PHE A 208 -18.45 -10.68 -22.75
CA PHE A 208 -18.49 -9.27 -22.39
C PHE A 208 -19.89 -8.73 -22.69
N GLN A 209 -20.75 -8.58 -21.69
CA GLN A 209 -21.98 -7.80 -21.86
C GLN A 209 -21.67 -6.32 -21.61
N ALA A 210 -21.46 -5.63 -22.72
CA ALA A 210 -21.38 -4.19 -22.80
C ALA A 210 -22.68 -3.56 -22.29
N ALA A 211 -22.56 -2.69 -21.28
CA ALA A 211 -23.61 -1.74 -20.94
C ALA A 211 -23.59 -0.60 -21.96
N THR A 212 -24.33 -0.76 -23.07
CA THR A 212 -24.76 0.38 -23.89
C THR A 212 -26.21 0.71 -23.56
N SER A 213 -26.45 1.83 -22.89
CA SER A 213 -27.47 2.80 -23.30
C SER A 213 -27.36 4.09 -22.46
N LEU A 214 -27.08 5.18 -23.16
CA LEU A 214 -27.30 6.55 -22.70
C LEU A 214 -28.79 6.76 -22.37
N PRO A 215 -29.08 7.69 -21.45
CA PRO A 215 -29.94 8.80 -21.85
C PRO A 215 -29.18 10.12 -21.77
N SER A 216 -29.25 10.86 -22.86
CA SER A 216 -28.92 12.27 -22.96
C SER A 216 -29.72 13.06 -21.92
N THR A 217 -29.04 13.79 -21.03
CA THR A 217 -29.48 15.11 -20.56
C THR A 217 -28.33 15.79 -19.80
N SER A 218 -28.04 17.01 -20.23
CA SER A 218 -26.99 17.90 -19.74
C SER A 218 -26.97 18.05 -18.22
N ILE A 219 -25.85 17.71 -17.59
CA ILE A 219 -25.38 18.42 -16.39
C ILE A 219 -23.89 18.70 -16.61
N ALA A 220 -23.59 19.97 -16.87
CA ALA A 220 -22.25 20.49 -17.02
C ALA A 220 -21.50 20.33 -15.68
N PHE A 221 -20.49 19.47 -15.64
CA PHE A 221 -19.44 19.56 -14.62
C PHE A 221 -18.35 20.48 -15.15
N GLU A 222 -18.38 21.69 -14.61
CA GLU A 222 -17.51 22.80 -14.92
C GLU A 222 -16.04 22.43 -14.67
N LYS A 223 -15.25 22.62 -15.72
CA LYS A 223 -13.79 22.47 -15.72
C LYS A 223 -13.17 23.31 -14.61
N ARG A 224 -12.63 22.67 -13.57
CA ARG A 224 -11.44 23.20 -12.88
C ARG A 224 -10.23 22.41 -13.33
N SER A 225 -9.42 23.12 -14.10
CA SER A 225 -8.26 22.72 -14.86
C SER A 225 -7.23 21.94 -14.01
N ILE A 226 -7.13 20.63 -14.20
CA ILE A 226 -5.89 19.90 -13.95
C ILE A 226 -5.17 19.83 -15.31
N PRO A 227 -3.99 20.45 -15.46
CA PRO A 227 -3.32 20.47 -16.74
C PRO A 227 -2.82 19.10 -17.18
N SER A 228 -2.92 18.85 -18.49
CA SER A 228 -2.71 17.58 -19.18
C SER A 228 -1.31 16.96 -19.01
N TYR A 229 -0.35 17.67 -18.42
CA TYR A 229 1.00 17.17 -18.14
C TYR A 229 1.09 16.27 -16.90
N PHE A 230 0.07 16.25 -16.03
CA PHE A 230 0.09 15.39 -14.83
C PHE A 230 -0.12 13.89 -15.11
N LEU A 231 -0.74 13.54 -16.24
CA LEU A 231 -0.99 12.14 -16.61
C LEU A 231 0.21 11.45 -17.29
N LEU A 232 1.26 12.19 -17.66
CA LEU A 232 2.41 11.65 -18.40
C LEU A 232 3.56 11.15 -17.49
N SER A 233 3.49 11.31 -16.17
CA SER A 233 4.47 10.73 -15.23
C SER A 233 4.02 9.42 -14.58
N ILE A 234 2.82 8.92 -14.92
CA ILE A 234 2.28 7.65 -14.39
C ILE A 234 2.06 6.61 -15.51
N SER A 235 2.42 6.90 -16.76
CA SER A 235 2.54 5.86 -17.80
C SER A 235 3.92 5.22 -17.77
#